data_AF-A0A935HM17-F1
#
_entry.id   AF-A0A935HM17-F1
#
_cell.length_a   1.000
_cell.length_b   1.000
_cell.length_c   1.000
_cell.angle_alpha   90.00
_cell.angle_beta   90.00
_cell.angle_gamma   90.00
#
_symmetry.space_group_name_H-M   'P 1'
#
loop_
_entity.id
_entity.type
_entity.pdbx_description
1 polymer ?
#
loop_
_entity_poly.entity_id
_entity_poly.type
_entity_poly.pdbx_seq_one_letter_code
_entity_poly.pdbx_strand_id
1 'polypeptide(L)'
;MSDRVFTLLIERLRAIASRKQRFSYDVRGNSYVNADLVAAYDVPVGKDGLPDLEVVLQHALDNDAVVSGYRDPADGKMWYSSCRIFTDRYNAVTFAKAQGKATVYNWNRWEEIVVNETVERSASPRLEP
;
A
#
# COMPACT_ATOMS: atom_id res chain seq x y z
N MET A 1 -16.62 10.11 -11.41
CA MET A 1 -17.29 9.14 -10.52
C MET A 1 -18.42 9.87 -9.82
N SER A 2 -19.59 9.25 -9.58
CA SER A 2 -20.66 9.95 -8.85
C SER A 2 -20.37 9.94 -7.34
N ASP A 3 -20.79 11.00 -6.64
CA ASP A 3 -20.59 11.14 -5.19
C ASP A 3 -21.10 9.92 -4.41
N ARG A 4 -22.23 9.35 -4.87
CA ARG A 4 -22.80 8.13 -4.27
C ARG A 4 -21.85 6.93 -4.35
N VAL A 5 -21.16 6.73 -5.48
CA VAL A 5 -20.21 5.61 -5.62
C VAL A 5 -19.00 5.84 -4.72
N PHE A 6 -18.53 7.09 -4.64
CA PHE A 6 -17.42 7.45 -3.76
C PHE A 6 -17.75 7.17 -2.29
N THR A 7 -18.93 7.59 -1.81
CA THR A 7 -19.39 7.31 -0.44
C THR A 7 -19.46 5.81 -0.15
N LEU A 8 -19.99 5.01 -1.08
CA LEU A 8 -20.07 3.55 -0.90
C LEU A 8 -18.69 2.88 -0.78
N LEU A 9 -17.69 3.40 -1.51
CA LEU A 9 -16.31 2.92 -1.39
C LEU A 9 -15.71 3.28 -0.03
N ILE A 10 -15.94 4.48 0.48
CA ILE A 10 -15.51 4.90 1.82
C ILE A 10 -16.12 3.99 2.90
N GLU A 11 -17.44 3.78 2.86
CA GLU A 11 -18.13 2.91 3.81
C GLU A 11 -17.59 1.48 3.76
N ARG A 12 -17.32 0.96 2.57
CA ARG A 12 -16.72 -0.35 2.40
C ARG A 12 -15.33 -0.42 3.03
N LEU A 13 -14.44 0.54 2.75
CA LEU A 13 -13.09 0.56 3.31
C LEU A 13 -13.13 0.63 4.85
N ARG A 14 -14.04 1.43 5.43
CA ARG A 14 -14.29 1.48 6.88
C ARG A 14 -14.79 0.15 7.42
N ALA A 15 -15.70 -0.52 6.71
CA ALA A 15 -16.21 -1.83 7.10
C ALA A 15 -15.14 -2.95 7.04
N ILE A 16 -14.17 -2.84 6.13
CA ILE A 16 -13.00 -3.73 6.09
C ILE A 16 -12.08 -3.44 7.29
N ALA A 17 -11.77 -2.16 7.52
CA ALA A 17 -10.90 -1.70 8.61
C ALA A 17 -11.43 -2.06 10.01
N SER A 18 -12.74 -2.15 10.20
CA SER A 18 -13.33 -2.56 11.49
C SER A 18 -13.13 -4.05 11.81
N ARG A 19 -12.78 -4.87 10.81
CA ARG A 19 -12.66 -6.34 10.94
C ARG A 19 -11.24 -6.85 10.76
N LYS A 20 -10.34 -6.08 10.14
CA LYS A 20 -8.98 -6.50 9.80
C LYS A 20 -7.93 -5.60 10.45
N GLN A 21 -6.82 -6.22 10.85
CA GLN A 21 -5.61 -5.52 11.31
C GLN A 21 -4.81 -4.96 10.14
N ARG A 22 -4.82 -5.63 8.99
CA ARG A 22 -4.16 -5.18 7.76
C ARG A 22 -4.95 -5.63 6.54
N PHE A 23 -4.99 -4.81 5.50
CA PHE A 23 -5.59 -5.17 4.21
C PHE A 23 -5.01 -4.32 3.07
N SER A 24 -5.11 -4.84 1.86
CA SER A 24 -4.97 -4.09 0.61
C SER A 24 -6.18 -4.41 -0.27
N TYR A 25 -6.74 -3.40 -0.91
CA TYR A 25 -8.01 -3.51 -1.63
C TYR A 25 -7.97 -2.69 -2.91
N ASP A 26 -8.22 -3.36 -4.04
CA ASP A 26 -8.43 -2.71 -5.33
C ASP A 26 -9.87 -2.22 -5.40
N VAL A 27 -10.05 -0.90 -5.32
CA VAL A 27 -11.37 -0.26 -5.31
C VAL A 27 -12.02 -0.28 -6.69
N ARG A 28 -11.23 -0.37 -7.78
CA ARG A 28 -11.73 -0.45 -9.15
C ARG A 28 -12.16 -1.88 -9.49
N GLY A 29 -11.32 -2.86 -9.12
CA GLY A 29 -11.61 -4.28 -9.24
C GLY A 29 -12.58 -4.83 -8.20
N ASN A 30 -12.91 -4.04 -7.16
CA ASN A 30 -13.80 -4.45 -6.07
C ASN A 30 -13.31 -5.76 -5.40
N SER A 31 -12.01 -5.88 -5.17
CA SER A 31 -11.39 -7.13 -4.69
C SER A 31 -10.24 -6.89 -3.72
N TYR A 32 -9.96 -7.89 -2.89
CA TYR A 32 -8.77 -7.86 -2.02
C TYR A 32 -7.52 -8.15 -2.82
N VAL A 33 -6.45 -7.43 -2.51
CA VAL A 33 -5.10 -7.77 -2.94
C VAL A 33 -4.50 -8.67 -1.88
N ASN A 34 -4.22 -9.91 -2.27
CA ASN A 34 -3.77 -10.99 -1.39
C ASN A 34 -2.46 -11.64 -1.87
N ALA A 35 -1.83 -11.07 -2.89
CA ALA A 35 -0.57 -11.50 -3.46
C ALA A 35 0.24 -10.26 -3.86
N ASP A 36 1.49 -10.49 -4.22
CA ASP A 36 2.43 -9.49 -4.71
C ASP A 36 2.88 -8.45 -3.66
N LEU A 37 3.62 -7.45 -4.13
CA LEU A 37 4.23 -6.41 -3.31
C LEU A 37 3.39 -5.14 -3.41
N VAL A 38 3.08 -4.54 -2.27
CA VAL A 38 2.29 -3.31 -2.19
C VAL A 38 3.14 -2.22 -1.57
N ALA A 39 3.37 -1.16 -2.34
CA ALA A 39 4.12 0.01 -1.90
C ALA A 39 3.19 1.23 -1.86
N ALA A 40 3.31 2.04 -0.80
CA ALA A 40 2.49 3.23 -0.62
C ALA A 40 3.03 4.43 -1.42
N TYR A 41 2.11 5.22 -1.96
CA TYR A 41 2.36 6.58 -2.43
C TYR A 41 2.58 7.52 -1.27
N ASP A 42 3.25 8.64 -1.55
CA ASP A 42 3.20 9.80 -0.66
C ASP A 42 1.87 10.51 -0.82
N VAL A 43 1.09 10.58 0.27
CA VAL A 43 -0.23 11.21 0.30
C VAL A 43 -0.18 12.34 1.32
N PRO A 44 -0.69 13.54 1.00
CA PRO A 44 -0.74 14.64 1.93
C PRO A 44 -1.39 14.24 3.26
N VAL A 45 -0.69 14.51 4.35
CA VAL A 45 -1.19 14.23 5.71
C VAL A 45 -2.02 15.39 6.24
N GLY A 46 -3.08 15.07 6.97
CA GLY A 46 -3.91 16.04 7.67
C GLY A 46 -3.24 16.60 8.93
N LYS A 47 -3.97 17.42 9.68
CA LYS A 47 -3.49 18.07 10.91
C LYS A 47 -3.03 17.09 11.99
N ASP A 48 -3.57 15.88 11.99
CA ASP A 48 -3.24 14.82 12.95
C ASP A 48 -2.10 13.91 12.49
N GLY A 49 -1.41 14.28 11.40
CA GLY A 49 -0.30 13.51 10.83
C GLY A 49 -0.73 12.26 10.05
N LEU A 50 -2.04 12.02 9.91
CA LEU A 50 -2.62 10.94 9.12
C LEU A 50 -3.39 11.51 7.93
N PRO A 51 -3.34 10.87 6.76
CA PRO A 51 -4.16 11.28 5.63
C PRO A 51 -5.63 10.88 5.85
N ASP A 52 -6.56 11.76 5.49
CA ASP A 52 -7.99 11.45 5.53
C ASP A 52 -8.31 10.34 4.52
N LEU A 53 -9.23 9.43 4.88
CA LEU A 53 -9.58 8.29 4.03
C LEU A 53 -10.13 8.74 2.67
N GLU A 54 -10.88 9.83 2.66
CA GLU A 54 -11.41 10.49 1.47
C GLU A 54 -10.28 10.95 0.55
N VAL A 55 -9.23 11.56 1.10
CA VAL A 55 -8.04 11.98 0.35
C VAL A 55 -7.27 10.77 -0.19
N VAL A 56 -7.10 9.74 0.64
CA VAL A 56 -6.45 8.47 0.23
C VAL A 56 -7.20 7.79 -0.90
N LEU A 57 -8.53 7.70 -0.80
CA LEU A 57 -9.36 7.08 -1.82
C LEU A 57 -9.30 7.86 -3.13
N GLN A 58 -9.43 9.19 -3.08
CA GLN A 58 -9.31 10.01 -4.27
C GLN A 58 -7.94 9.85 -4.92
N HIS A 59 -6.86 9.94 -4.14
CA HIS A 59 -5.51 9.71 -4.63
C HIS A 59 -5.32 8.32 -5.25
N ALA A 60 -5.89 7.28 -4.63
CA ALA A 60 -5.85 5.93 -5.20
C ALA A 60 -6.58 5.88 -6.54
N LEU A 61 -7.79 6.44 -6.65
CA LEU A 61 -8.57 6.43 -7.89
C LEU A 61 -7.86 7.13 -9.05
N ASP A 62 -7.08 8.17 -8.76
CA ASP A 62 -6.29 8.92 -9.73
C ASP A 62 -4.98 8.20 -10.14
N ASN A 63 -4.61 7.14 -9.42
CA ASN A 63 -3.44 6.31 -9.69
C ASN A 63 -3.87 4.84 -9.97
N ASP A 64 -3.40 3.87 -9.16
CA ASP A 64 -3.59 2.43 -9.38
C ASP A 64 -4.86 1.86 -8.74
N ALA A 65 -5.69 2.70 -8.12
CA ALA A 65 -6.93 2.32 -7.45
C ALA A 65 -6.76 1.29 -6.31
N VAL A 66 -5.60 1.24 -5.68
CA VAL A 66 -5.37 0.38 -4.50
C VAL A 66 -5.30 1.22 -3.24
N VAL A 67 -6.08 0.81 -2.23
CA VAL A 67 -6.03 1.35 -0.88
C VAL A 67 -5.59 0.25 0.07
N SER A 68 -4.58 0.55 0.88
CA SER A 68 -4.18 -0.31 2.00
C SER A 68 -4.57 0.31 3.33
N GLY A 69 -4.84 -0.55 4.30
CA GLY A 69 -5.07 -0.19 5.69
C GLY A 69 -4.18 -1.02 6.60
N TYR A 70 -3.58 -0.39 7.61
CA TYR A 70 -2.86 -1.05 8.70
C TYR A 70 -3.28 -0.44 10.03
N ARG A 71 -3.67 -1.29 10.97
CA ARG A 71 -3.94 -0.88 12.34
C ARG A 71 -2.62 -0.86 13.09
N ASP A 72 -2.22 0.33 13.53
CA ASP A 72 -1.03 0.46 14.36
C ASP A 72 -1.33 -0.16 15.74
N PRO A 73 -0.55 -1.17 16.20
CA PRO A 73 -0.74 -1.78 17.50
C PRO A 73 -0.44 -0.82 18.67
N ALA A 74 0.30 0.26 18.45
CA ALA A 74 0.66 1.22 19.51
C ALA A 74 -0.52 2.11 19.91
N ASP A 75 -1.27 2.64 18.94
CA ASP A 75 -2.38 3.57 19.18
C ASP A 75 -3.76 3.01 18.80
N GLY A 76 -3.80 1.83 18.16
CA GLY A 76 -5.02 1.16 17.71
C GLY A 76 -5.71 1.83 16.51
N LYS A 77 -5.14 2.91 15.94
CA LYS A 77 -5.72 3.64 14.83
C LYS A 77 -5.48 2.92 13.51
N MET A 78 -6.41 3.09 12.56
CA MET A 78 -6.25 2.57 11.21
C MET A 78 -5.57 3.62 10.34
N TRP A 79 -4.41 3.26 9.80
CA TRP A 79 -3.62 4.06 8.88
C TRP A 79 -3.97 3.63 7.47
N TYR A 80 -4.43 4.58 6.67
CA TYR A 80 -4.77 4.34 5.26
C TYR A 80 -3.69 4.87 4.34
N SER A 81 -3.46 4.20 3.22
CA SER A 81 -2.53 4.65 2.21
C SER A 81 -3.02 4.28 0.83
N SER A 82 -2.76 5.15 -0.14
CA SER A 82 -2.90 4.84 -1.55
C SER A 82 -1.66 4.06 -1.97
N CYS A 83 -1.83 2.99 -2.73
CA CYS A 83 -0.73 2.09 -3.04
C CYS A 83 -0.68 1.70 -4.51
N ARG A 84 0.45 1.12 -4.88
CA ARG A 84 0.68 0.44 -6.16
C ARG A 84 1.15 -0.98 -5.92
N ILE A 85 0.73 -1.90 -6.80
CA ILE A 85 1.12 -3.31 -6.79
C ILE A 85 2.33 -3.51 -7.71
N PHE A 86 3.27 -4.34 -7.26
CA PHE A 86 4.46 -4.72 -8.00
C PHE A 86 4.67 -6.22 -7.90
N THR A 87 5.07 -6.83 -9.02
CA THR A 87 5.44 -8.26 -9.05
C THR A 87 6.91 -8.48 -8.73
N ASP A 88 7.74 -7.43 -8.75
CA ASP A 88 9.17 -7.50 -8.49
C ASP A 88 9.61 -6.60 -7.33
N ARG A 89 10.50 -7.14 -6.48
CA ARG A 89 11.00 -6.47 -5.28
C ARG A 89 11.76 -5.19 -5.60
N TYR A 90 12.53 -5.19 -6.68
CA TYR A 90 13.41 -4.07 -7.03
C TYR A 90 12.62 -2.81 -7.39
N ASN A 91 11.62 -2.92 -8.25
CA ASN A 91 10.77 -1.79 -8.63
C ASN A 91 9.90 -1.34 -7.46
N ALA A 92 9.39 -2.27 -6.65
CA ALA A 92 8.62 -1.92 -5.45
C ALA A 92 9.46 -1.08 -4.46
N VAL A 93 10.69 -1.51 -4.16
CA VAL A 93 11.60 -0.80 -3.26
C VAL A 93 12.06 0.53 -3.84
N THR A 94 12.41 0.56 -5.14
CA THR A 94 12.77 1.79 -5.85
C THR A 94 11.65 2.81 -5.80
N PHE A 95 10.41 2.38 -6.05
CA PHE A 95 9.23 3.22 -5.98
C PHE A 95 9.00 3.72 -4.55
N ALA A 96 8.99 2.83 -3.55
CA ALA A 96 8.80 3.23 -2.15
C ALA A 96 9.83 4.25 -1.69
N LYS A 97 11.10 4.08 -2.11
CA LYS A 97 12.17 5.05 -1.86
C LYS A 97 11.86 6.41 -2.47
N ALA A 98 11.39 6.45 -3.72
CA ALA A 98 10.98 7.69 -4.39
C ALA A 98 9.79 8.37 -3.71
N GLN A 99 8.90 7.61 -3.06
CA GLN A 99 7.77 8.08 -2.27
C GLN A 99 8.13 8.38 -0.81
N GLY A 100 9.41 8.30 -0.42
CA GLY A 100 9.86 8.54 0.95
C GLY A 100 9.36 7.52 1.97
N LYS A 101 8.97 6.31 1.53
CA LYS A 101 8.43 5.26 2.41
C LYS A 101 9.54 4.34 2.91
N ALA A 102 9.43 3.93 4.17
CA ALA A 102 10.42 3.08 4.83
C ALA A 102 10.25 1.59 4.50
N THR A 103 9.05 1.15 4.13
CA THR A 103 8.73 -0.26 3.91
C THR A 103 7.83 -0.49 2.70
N VAL A 104 7.88 -1.71 2.18
CA VAL A 104 6.97 -2.30 1.20
C VAL A 104 6.36 -3.55 1.82
N TYR A 105 5.05 -3.76 1.69
CA TYR A 105 4.44 -4.99 2.22
C TYR A 105 4.41 -6.10 1.16
N ASN A 106 4.85 -7.29 1.52
CA ASN A 106 4.87 -8.47 0.67
C ASN A 106 3.75 -9.44 1.07
N TRP A 107 2.65 -9.45 0.34
CA TRP A 107 1.52 -10.35 0.61
C TRP A 107 1.84 -11.82 0.36
N ASN A 108 2.82 -12.12 -0.51
CA ASN A 108 3.23 -13.51 -0.78
C ASN A 108 3.89 -14.16 0.45
N ARG A 109 4.51 -13.35 1.31
CA ARG A 109 5.24 -13.81 2.51
C ARG A 109 4.70 -13.27 3.82
N TRP A 110 3.70 -12.39 3.77
CA TRP A 110 3.10 -11.73 4.92
C TRP A 110 4.09 -10.91 5.74
N GLU A 111 5.08 -10.31 5.08
CA GLU A 111 6.20 -9.59 5.72
C GLU A 111 6.37 -8.18 5.17
N GLU A 112 7.01 -7.31 5.96
CA GLU A 112 7.48 -6.00 5.50
C GLU A 112 8.93 -6.09 5.01
N ILE A 113 9.18 -5.50 3.86
CA ILE A 113 10.50 -5.34 3.28
C ILE A 113 10.97 -3.91 3.58
N VAL A 114 12.08 -3.78 4.29
CA VAL A 114 12.69 -2.49 4.60
C VAL A 114 13.37 -1.93 3.35
N VAL A 115 13.07 -0.68 2.99
CA VAL A 115 13.60 -0.01 1.79
C VAL A 115 15.09 0.31 1.91
N ASN A 116 15.60 0.42 3.14
CA ASN A 116 17.02 0.65 3.45
C ASN A 116 17.86 -0.63 3.48
N GLU A 117 17.26 -1.82 3.37
CA GLU A 117 18.04 -3.03 3.10
C GLU A 117 18.55 -2.94 1.66
N THR A 118 19.84 -2.60 1.55
CA THR A 118 20.63 -2.66 0.34
C THR A 118 20.22 -3.88 -0.47
N VAL A 119 19.74 -3.67 -1.68
CA VAL A 119 19.48 -4.75 -2.63
C VAL A 119 20.82 -5.42 -2.89
N GLU A 120 21.15 -6.46 -2.12
CA GLU A 120 22.19 -7.40 -2.49
C GLU A 120 21.75 -7.99 -3.82
N ARG A 121 22.35 -7.50 -4.89
CA ARG A 121 22.27 -8.17 -6.18
C ARG A 121 22.80 -9.57 -5.93
N SER A 122 21.93 -10.57 -5.98
CA SER A 122 22.32 -11.95 -6.23
C SER A 122 22.95 -12.00 -7.63
N ALA A 123 24.20 -11.56 -7.71
CA ALA A 123 25.05 -11.75 -8.86
C ALA A 123 25.29 -13.25 -8.97
N SER A 124 24.60 -13.90 -9.91
CA SER A 124 24.97 -15.24 -10.33
C SER A 124 26.42 -15.18 -10.86
N PRO A 125 27.35 -16.00 -10.36
CA PRO A 125 28.69 -16.04 -10.94
C PRO A 125 28.57 -16.67 -12.32
N ARG A 126 28.70 -15.87 -13.38
CA ARG A 126 29.08 -16.42 -14.69
C ARG A 126 30.54 -16.85 -14.59
N LEU A 127 30.72 -18.14 -14.32
CA LEU A 127 31.91 -18.87 -14.74
C LEU A 127 31.89 -18.86 -16.28
N GLU A 128 32.82 -18.14 -16.88
CA GLU A 128 33.20 -18.35 -18.28
C GLU A 128 34.60 -18.99 -18.34
N PRO A 129 34.84 -19.85 -19.35
CA PRO A 129 35.85 -20.92 -19.34
C PRO A 129 37.30 -20.47 -19.53
#